data_AF-A0A7H4M7Q3-F1
#
_entry.id   AF-A0A7H4M7Q3-F1
#
_cell.length_a   1.000
_cell.length_b   1.000
_cell.length_c   1.000
_cell.angle_alpha   90.00
_cell.angle_beta   90.00
_cell.angle_gamma   90.00
#
_symmetry.space_group_name_H-M   'P 1'
#
loop_
_entity.id
_entity.type
_entity.pdbx_description
1 polymer ?
#
loop_
_entity_poly.entity_id
_entity_poly.type
_entity_poly.pdbx_seq_one_letter_code
_entity_poly.pdbx_strand_id
1 'polypeptide(L)'
;MERYGQKLARTHKVSPDKHPYYLLKRLGDNEAVITQNCYELNAGKKTSIMPAGEWLLDNYYLIEEQIRTVRQHLPKSFGKGLPSLMSPLNCPRIYHIASEAIAHGDGRWDATSLTSYLAAYQQVTPLTLGEIWALPGMLRLALIENLRRISMEVIKAQQDRNLADTWITRIFECAESAPGDLIMVVADLARSRPPLSSAFVAELVRRLQGHGNALSLPLTWVDQCLREQGVTTDILINNFNQQLAASQLSVSNSIAGLRLLGETDWADFAETISVVEQALSNDPAGIYPRMHFNTRDYYRHVVEVLARDSGLSEPEVADRVLALSEENPQYTGTSLLVIISPAKVDRHIHLLADTSRLIRLRHSFNRITLLSWLGSLALLTTAATAAILHETAMQGAGWLLIAVILPLVIALTQLMSDLLSDATTRFRVPRPLPGMDFSAGSR
;
A
#
# COMPACT_ATOMS: atom_id res chain seq x y z
N MET A 1 15.60 -10.83 11.51
CA MET A 1 15.03 -9.65 10.83
C MET A 1 16.08 -8.55 10.59
N GLU A 2 16.83 -8.07 11.59
CA GLU A 2 17.82 -6.98 11.39
C GLU A 2 18.89 -7.25 10.32
N ARG A 3 19.61 -8.38 10.44
CA ARG A 3 20.60 -8.80 9.42
C ARG A 3 19.99 -8.91 8.02
N TYR A 4 18.71 -9.26 7.95
CA TYR A 4 17.97 -9.38 6.70
C TYR A 4 17.69 -8.01 6.09
N GLY A 5 17.24 -7.04 6.89
CA GLY A 5 17.02 -5.65 6.46
C GLY A 5 18.29 -5.02 5.88
N GLN A 6 19.43 -5.20 6.56
CA GLN A 6 20.71 -4.70 6.05
C GLN A 6 21.15 -5.39 4.75
N LYS A 7 20.95 -6.71 4.64
CA LYS A 7 21.23 -7.46 3.41
C LYS A 7 20.37 -6.96 2.25
N LEU A 8 19.07 -6.76 2.49
CA LEU A 8 18.12 -6.30 1.49
C LEU A 8 18.45 -4.88 1.01
N ALA A 9 18.82 -3.98 1.92
CA ALA A 9 19.18 -2.62 1.56
C ALA A 9 20.40 -2.56 0.61
N ARG A 10 21.34 -3.50 0.75
CA ARG A 10 22.52 -3.59 -0.15
C ARG A 10 22.19 -4.13 -1.55
N THR A 11 21.10 -4.88 -1.70
CA THR A 11 20.70 -5.43 -3.00
C THR A 11 19.80 -4.48 -3.78
N HIS A 12 19.06 -3.62 -3.07
CA HIS A 12 18.17 -2.65 -3.68
C HIS A 12 18.94 -1.56 -4.45
N LYS A 13 18.57 -1.38 -5.70
CA LYS A 13 19.04 -0.27 -6.53
C LYS A 13 17.85 0.50 -7.06
N VAL A 14 17.77 1.78 -6.70
CA VAL A 14 16.66 2.64 -7.08
C VAL A 14 16.82 3.07 -8.54
N SER A 15 15.75 2.93 -9.31
CA SER A 15 15.63 3.39 -10.68
C SER A 15 15.39 4.90 -10.70
N PRO A 16 16.03 5.65 -11.61
CA PRO A 16 15.68 7.05 -11.87
C PRO A 16 14.31 7.17 -12.57
N ASP A 17 13.87 6.12 -13.26
CA ASP A 17 12.64 6.11 -14.04
C ASP A 17 11.40 5.82 -13.19
N LYS A 18 10.34 6.58 -13.47
CA LYS A 18 9.01 6.34 -12.90
C LYS A 18 8.37 5.13 -13.57
N HIS A 19 8.09 4.10 -12.77
CA HIS A 19 7.46 2.87 -13.26
C HIS A 19 5.93 3.00 -13.28
N PRO A 20 5.25 2.34 -14.23
CA PRO A 20 3.80 2.32 -14.29
C PRO A 20 3.22 1.66 -13.03
N TYR A 21 2.23 2.32 -12.44
CA TYR A 21 1.61 1.91 -11.19
C TYR A 21 0.62 0.76 -11.41
N TYR A 22 1.04 -0.48 -11.12
CA TYR A 22 0.24 -1.71 -11.33
C TYR A 22 -0.36 -2.31 -10.05
N LEU A 23 -0.04 -1.75 -8.87
CA LEU A 23 -0.43 -2.34 -7.57
C LEU A 23 -1.95 -2.44 -7.39
N LEU A 24 -2.73 -1.46 -7.89
CA LEU A 24 -4.19 -1.55 -7.86
C LEU A 24 -4.75 -2.67 -8.73
N LYS A 25 -4.15 -2.89 -9.91
CA LYS A 25 -4.53 -4.02 -10.77
C LYS A 25 -4.21 -5.34 -10.06
N ARG A 26 -3.02 -5.45 -9.48
CA ARG A 26 -2.57 -6.61 -8.70
C ARG A 26 -3.51 -6.88 -7.51
N LEU A 27 -3.93 -5.85 -6.78
CA LEU A 27 -4.93 -5.98 -5.72
C LEU A 27 -6.28 -6.53 -6.25
N GLY A 28 -6.75 -6.07 -7.41
CA GLY A 28 -7.94 -6.60 -8.06
C GLY A 28 -7.79 -8.07 -8.47
N ASP A 29 -6.64 -8.43 -9.04
CA ASP A 29 -6.32 -9.81 -9.40
C ASP A 29 -6.25 -10.71 -8.14
N ASN A 30 -5.78 -10.17 -7.01
CA ASN A 30 -5.76 -10.88 -5.73
C ASN A 30 -7.16 -11.11 -5.17
N GLU A 31 -8.00 -10.08 -5.15
CA GLU A 31 -9.39 -10.18 -4.72
C GLU A 31 -10.12 -11.25 -5.54
N ALA A 32 -10.07 -11.16 -6.88
CA ALA A 32 -10.78 -12.09 -7.75
C ALA A 32 -10.43 -13.57 -7.48
N VAL A 33 -9.14 -13.87 -7.27
CA VAL A 33 -8.70 -15.24 -6.97
C VAL A 33 -9.15 -15.69 -5.57
N ILE A 34 -9.02 -14.83 -4.56
CA ILE A 34 -9.45 -15.19 -3.19
C ILE A 34 -10.97 -15.42 -3.17
N THR A 35 -11.75 -14.51 -3.77
CA THR A 35 -13.22 -14.63 -3.86
C THR A 35 -13.63 -15.91 -4.56
N GLN A 36 -13.01 -16.23 -5.70
CA GLN A 36 -13.29 -17.48 -6.44
C GLN A 36 -12.98 -18.71 -5.59
N ASN A 37 -11.81 -18.74 -4.93
CA ASN A 37 -11.42 -19.87 -4.09
C ASN A 37 -12.37 -20.05 -2.89
N CYS A 38 -12.78 -18.96 -2.24
CA CYS A 38 -13.76 -19.00 -1.16
C CYS A 38 -15.13 -19.48 -1.64
N TYR A 39 -15.58 -19.08 -2.84
CA TYR A 39 -16.81 -19.59 -3.43
C TYR A 39 -16.75 -21.10 -3.65
N GLU A 40 -15.66 -21.61 -4.23
CA GLU A 40 -15.46 -23.04 -4.46
C GLU A 40 -15.40 -23.85 -3.16
N LEU A 41 -14.72 -23.34 -2.12
CA LEU A 41 -14.69 -23.96 -0.80
C LEU A 41 -16.10 -24.04 -0.18
N ASN A 42 -16.90 -22.99 -0.31
CA ASN A 42 -18.24 -22.93 0.26
C ASN A 42 -19.27 -23.78 -0.51
N ALA A 43 -19.06 -24.03 -1.81
CA ALA A 43 -19.92 -24.89 -2.62
C ALA A 43 -19.75 -26.39 -2.28
N GLY A 44 -18.66 -26.78 -1.62
CA GLY A 44 -18.37 -28.15 -1.23
C GLY A 44 -19.17 -28.66 -0.02
N LYS A 45 -19.00 -29.95 0.32
CA LYS A 45 -19.56 -30.52 1.56
C LYS A 45 -18.85 -29.90 2.77
N LYS A 46 -19.59 -29.21 3.64
CA LYS A 46 -19.04 -28.56 4.85
C LYS A 46 -18.21 -29.49 5.74
N THR A 47 -18.59 -30.76 5.85
CA THR A 47 -17.88 -31.79 6.64
C THR A 47 -16.53 -32.21 6.07
N SER A 48 -16.20 -31.81 4.84
CA SER A 48 -14.96 -32.17 4.13
C SER A 48 -13.95 -31.01 4.05
N ILE A 49 -14.35 -29.81 4.47
CA ILE A 49 -13.49 -28.61 4.38
C ILE A 49 -12.30 -28.78 5.32
N MET A 50 -11.10 -28.58 4.80
CA MET A 50 -9.87 -28.61 5.61
C MET A 50 -9.79 -27.39 6.54
N PRO A 51 -9.11 -27.49 7.70
CA PRO A 51 -9.07 -26.40 8.70
C PRO A 51 -8.64 -25.04 8.17
N ALA A 52 -7.64 -24.99 7.27
CA ALA A 52 -7.19 -23.74 6.65
C ALA A 52 -8.27 -23.11 5.74
N GLY A 53 -9.09 -23.94 5.08
CA GLY A 53 -10.21 -23.48 4.25
C GLY A 53 -11.36 -22.93 5.10
N GLU A 54 -11.67 -23.57 6.21
CA GLU A 54 -12.63 -23.06 7.20
C GLU A 54 -12.19 -21.70 7.75
N TRP A 55 -10.92 -21.58 8.15
CA TRP A 55 -10.35 -20.31 8.61
C TRP A 55 -10.43 -19.19 7.57
N LEU A 56 -10.20 -19.50 6.28
CA LEU A 56 -10.34 -18.54 5.18
C LEU A 56 -11.80 -18.07 5.03
N LEU A 57 -12.76 -19.00 5.08
CA LEU A 57 -14.19 -18.68 4.97
C LEU A 57 -14.66 -17.84 6.16
N ASP A 58 -14.30 -18.23 7.38
CA ASP A 58 -14.70 -17.55 8.61
C ASP A 58 -14.19 -16.10 8.65
N ASN A 59 -13.06 -15.82 8.01
CA ASN A 59 -12.43 -14.50 8.02
C ASN A 59 -12.51 -13.77 6.66
N TYR A 60 -13.29 -14.28 5.70
CA TYR A 60 -13.37 -13.69 4.36
C TYR A 60 -13.86 -12.22 4.41
N TYR A 61 -14.82 -11.90 5.28
CA TYR A 61 -15.32 -10.54 5.46
C TYR A 61 -14.21 -9.54 5.84
N LEU A 62 -13.26 -9.97 6.68
CA LEU A 62 -12.13 -9.14 7.10
C LEU A 62 -11.19 -8.89 5.92
N ILE A 63 -10.95 -9.91 5.09
CA ILE A 63 -10.11 -9.78 3.89
C ILE A 63 -10.75 -8.75 2.94
N GLU A 64 -12.06 -8.84 2.70
CA GLU A 64 -12.78 -7.87 1.87
C GLU A 64 -12.70 -6.44 2.41
N GLU A 65 -12.85 -6.27 3.72
CA GLU A 65 -12.71 -4.98 4.38
C GLU A 65 -11.31 -4.40 4.14
N GLN A 66 -10.24 -5.19 4.36
CA GLN A 66 -8.87 -4.73 4.15
C GLN A 66 -8.58 -4.41 2.68
N ILE A 67 -9.15 -5.15 1.72
CA ILE A 67 -9.04 -4.82 0.29
C ILE A 67 -9.67 -3.46 0.00
N ARG A 68 -10.84 -3.16 0.58
CA ARG A 68 -11.49 -1.84 0.43
C ARG A 68 -10.65 -0.73 1.04
N THR A 69 -10.09 -0.94 2.23
CA THR A 69 -9.16 -0.01 2.90
C THR A 69 -7.94 0.28 2.02
N VAL A 70 -7.30 -0.74 1.45
CA VAL A 70 -6.17 -0.54 0.53
C VAL A 70 -6.59 0.29 -0.68
N ARG A 71 -7.75 0.01 -1.30
CA ARG A 71 -8.23 0.81 -2.44
C ARG A 71 -8.46 2.29 -2.11
N GLN A 72 -8.97 2.57 -0.91
CA GLN A 72 -9.21 3.94 -0.45
C GLN A 72 -7.89 4.69 -0.21
N HIS A 73 -6.90 4.03 0.39
CA HIS A 73 -5.63 4.65 0.76
C HIS A 73 -4.54 4.59 -0.33
N LEU A 74 -4.72 3.80 -1.39
CA LEU A 74 -3.82 3.73 -2.55
C LEU A 74 -4.47 4.33 -3.82
N PRO A 75 -4.72 5.65 -3.90
CA PRO A 75 -5.25 6.25 -5.13
C PRO A 75 -4.30 6.02 -6.32
N LYS A 76 -4.82 6.13 -7.56
CA LYS A 76 -4.05 5.90 -8.81
C LYS A 76 -2.77 6.75 -8.93
N SER A 77 -2.71 7.87 -8.21
CA SER A 77 -1.55 8.78 -8.15
C SER A 77 -0.52 8.40 -7.08
N PHE A 78 -0.88 7.59 -6.09
CA PHE A 78 -0.07 7.36 -4.88
C PHE A 78 1.34 6.83 -5.22
N GLY A 79 1.44 5.85 -6.10
CA GLY A 79 2.74 5.29 -6.48
C GLY A 79 3.56 6.12 -7.47
N LYS A 80 3.05 7.24 -8.02
CA LYS A 80 3.77 8.02 -9.06
C LYS A 80 4.96 8.83 -8.51
N GLY A 81 5.09 8.93 -7.19
CA GLY A 81 6.19 9.63 -6.50
C GLY A 81 7.10 8.72 -5.68
N LEU A 82 6.80 7.43 -5.58
CA LEU A 82 7.60 6.50 -4.77
C LEU A 82 8.85 6.06 -5.53
N PRO A 83 10.02 5.96 -4.85
CA PRO A 83 11.21 5.33 -5.42
C PRO A 83 10.92 3.89 -5.88
N SER A 84 11.24 3.59 -7.14
CA SER A 84 11.07 2.25 -7.71
C SER A 84 12.40 1.51 -7.81
N LEU A 85 12.38 0.19 -7.68
CA LEU A 85 13.55 -0.67 -7.87
C LEU A 85 13.79 -0.97 -9.35
N MET A 86 15.05 -1.11 -9.73
CA MET A 86 15.45 -1.52 -11.08
C MET A 86 15.05 -2.97 -11.40
N SER A 87 15.10 -3.30 -12.70
CA SER A 87 14.93 -4.66 -13.22
C SER A 87 15.86 -5.66 -12.49
N PRO A 88 15.37 -6.86 -12.14
CA PRO A 88 14.11 -7.49 -12.58
C PRO A 88 12.87 -7.17 -11.72
N LEU A 89 13.00 -6.41 -10.62
CA LEU A 89 11.90 -6.21 -9.66
C LEU A 89 10.83 -5.24 -10.18
N ASN A 90 11.24 -4.12 -10.78
CA ASN A 90 10.36 -3.12 -11.42
C ASN A 90 9.13 -2.72 -10.59
N CYS A 91 9.31 -2.54 -9.27
CA CYS A 91 8.23 -2.26 -8.32
C CYS A 91 8.64 -1.15 -7.34
N PRO A 92 7.69 -0.50 -6.64
CA PRO A 92 8.02 0.45 -5.58
C PRO A 92 8.90 -0.22 -4.52
N ARG A 93 9.98 0.44 -4.11
CA ARG A 93 10.93 -0.09 -3.14
C ARG A 93 10.26 -0.47 -1.83
N ILE A 94 9.42 0.42 -1.30
CA ILE A 94 8.64 0.15 -0.08
C ILE A 94 7.70 -1.05 -0.19
N TYR A 95 7.14 -1.30 -1.38
CA TYR A 95 6.32 -2.49 -1.61
C TYR A 95 7.17 -3.77 -1.48
N HIS A 96 8.34 -3.81 -2.11
CA HIS A 96 9.24 -4.96 -1.99
C HIS A 96 9.71 -5.17 -0.55
N ILE A 97 10.06 -4.09 0.17
CA ILE A 97 10.43 -4.14 1.58
C ILE A 97 9.32 -4.79 2.42
N ALA A 98 8.06 -4.40 2.20
CA ALA A 98 6.90 -4.95 2.88
C ALA A 98 6.65 -6.42 2.51
N SER A 99 6.70 -6.76 1.22
CA SER A 99 6.55 -8.15 0.74
C SER A 99 7.59 -9.08 1.35
N GLU A 100 8.85 -8.65 1.42
CA GLU A 100 9.96 -9.41 2.01
C GLU A 100 9.82 -9.57 3.53
N ALA A 101 9.34 -8.53 4.23
CA ALA A 101 9.06 -8.62 5.66
C ALA A 101 7.97 -9.66 5.95
N ILE A 102 6.89 -9.66 5.17
CA ILE A 102 5.78 -10.61 5.31
C ILE A 102 6.19 -12.03 4.91
N ALA A 103 6.95 -12.19 3.83
CA ALA A 103 7.41 -13.50 3.36
C ALA A 103 8.36 -14.17 4.37
N HIS A 104 9.31 -13.42 4.94
CA HIS A 104 10.23 -13.96 5.94
C HIS A 104 9.55 -14.24 7.29
N GLY A 105 8.45 -13.53 7.60
CA GLY A 105 7.64 -13.73 8.80
C GLY A 105 6.50 -14.75 8.66
N ASP A 106 6.29 -15.32 7.46
CA ASP A 106 5.11 -16.13 7.10
C ASP A 106 3.78 -15.47 7.55
N GLY A 107 3.61 -14.19 7.21
CA GLY A 107 2.44 -13.40 7.61
C GLY A 107 2.51 -12.83 9.03
N ARG A 108 3.37 -13.38 9.91
CA ARG A 108 3.55 -12.88 11.27
C ARG A 108 4.47 -11.66 11.27
N TRP A 109 3.98 -10.58 11.84
CA TRP A 109 4.78 -9.38 12.06
C TRP A 109 4.36 -8.73 13.39
N ASP A 110 5.27 -7.97 13.97
CA ASP A 110 5.04 -7.13 15.15
C ASP A 110 5.78 -5.79 14.96
N ALA A 111 5.30 -4.74 15.63
CA ALA A 111 5.84 -3.40 15.48
C ALA A 111 7.34 -3.31 15.84
N THR A 112 7.78 -4.04 16.87
CA THR A 112 9.18 -4.03 17.33
C THR A 112 10.11 -4.67 16.29
N SER A 113 9.78 -5.87 15.81
CA SER A 113 10.54 -6.57 14.77
C SER A 113 10.59 -5.79 13.46
N LEU A 114 9.47 -5.17 13.08
CA LEU A 114 9.39 -4.32 11.88
C LEU A 114 10.24 -3.05 12.03
N THR A 115 10.21 -2.41 13.20
CA THR A 115 11.05 -1.25 13.52
C THR A 115 12.53 -1.59 13.42
N SER A 116 12.97 -2.67 14.07
CA SER A 116 14.36 -3.15 13.98
C SER A 116 14.78 -3.48 12.53
N TYR A 117 13.90 -4.10 11.76
CA TYR A 117 14.14 -4.41 10.35
C TYR A 117 14.32 -3.15 9.49
N LEU A 118 13.43 -2.17 9.65
CA LEU A 118 13.49 -0.91 8.90
C LEU A 118 14.65 -0.02 9.35
N ALA A 119 14.96 0.02 10.64
CA ALA A 119 16.14 0.71 11.15
C ALA A 119 17.42 0.15 10.55
N ALA A 120 17.57 -1.18 10.52
CA ALA A 120 18.73 -1.84 9.90
C ALA A 120 18.80 -1.61 8.38
N TYR A 121 17.65 -1.51 7.71
CA TYR A 121 17.58 -1.17 6.29
C TYR A 121 18.05 0.29 6.05
N GLN A 122 17.57 1.22 6.85
CA GLN A 122 17.83 2.67 6.71
C GLN A 122 19.27 3.07 7.00
N GLN A 123 20.04 2.24 7.71
CA GLN A 123 21.50 2.42 7.86
C GLN A 123 22.27 2.42 6.54
N VAL A 124 21.71 1.79 5.48
CA VAL A 124 22.34 1.74 4.16
C VAL A 124 21.70 2.75 3.22
N THR A 125 20.37 2.85 3.21
CA THR A 125 19.68 3.85 2.38
C THR A 125 18.44 4.37 3.12
N PRO A 126 18.34 5.68 3.40
CA PRO A 126 17.18 6.24 4.08
C PRO A 126 15.91 6.04 3.25
N LEU A 127 14.80 5.78 3.94
CA LEU A 127 13.48 5.76 3.34
C LEU A 127 12.94 7.19 3.28
N THR A 128 12.21 7.51 2.21
CA THR A 128 11.55 8.82 2.14
C THR A 128 10.31 8.83 3.04
N LEU A 129 9.87 10.03 3.44
CA LEU A 129 8.62 10.26 4.14
C LEU A 129 7.45 9.62 3.38
N GLY A 130 7.41 9.77 2.06
CA GLY A 130 6.39 9.15 1.21
C GLY A 130 6.41 7.61 1.27
N GLU A 131 7.58 6.99 1.36
CA GLU A 131 7.68 5.54 1.55
C GLU A 131 7.22 5.10 2.95
N ILE A 132 7.59 5.83 3.99
CA ILE A 132 7.17 5.53 5.36
C ILE A 132 5.64 5.58 5.46
N TRP A 133 5.00 6.62 4.91
CA TRP A 133 3.54 6.74 4.88
C TRP A 133 2.85 5.74 3.95
N ALA A 134 3.57 5.16 2.99
CA ALA A 134 3.06 4.10 2.11
C ALA A 134 3.10 2.71 2.76
N LEU A 135 3.97 2.49 3.73
CA LEU A 135 4.20 1.20 4.38
C LEU A 135 2.91 0.49 4.86
N PRO A 136 1.94 1.14 5.54
CA PRO A 136 0.73 0.48 6.02
C PRO A 136 -0.08 -0.17 4.90
N GLY A 137 -0.17 0.54 3.77
CA GLY A 137 -0.87 0.06 2.58
C GLY A 137 -0.13 -1.07 1.88
N MET A 138 1.20 -1.00 1.85
CA MET A 138 2.04 -2.04 1.26
C MET A 138 2.03 -3.33 2.07
N LEU A 139 2.03 -3.24 3.40
CA LEU A 139 1.91 -4.42 4.27
C LEU A 139 0.55 -5.11 4.12
N ARG A 140 -0.54 -4.33 4.03
CA ARG A 140 -1.88 -4.89 3.74
C ARG A 140 -1.89 -5.62 2.41
N LEU A 141 -1.34 -5.00 1.35
CA LEU A 141 -1.25 -5.63 0.04
C LEU A 141 -0.42 -6.93 0.09
N ALA A 142 0.74 -6.91 0.76
CA ALA A 142 1.61 -8.08 0.90
C ALA A 142 0.91 -9.24 1.65
N LEU A 143 0.15 -8.95 2.71
CA LEU A 143 -0.64 -9.96 3.43
C LEU A 143 -1.79 -10.52 2.57
N ILE A 144 -2.47 -9.67 1.79
CA ILE A 144 -3.51 -10.12 0.85
C ILE A 144 -2.91 -11.02 -0.24
N GLU A 145 -1.70 -10.72 -0.72
CA GLU A 145 -0.97 -11.57 -1.65
C GLU A 145 -0.57 -12.92 -1.04
N ASN A 146 -0.16 -12.91 0.23
CA ASN A 146 0.11 -14.13 0.98
C ASN A 146 -1.16 -15.00 1.08
N LEU A 147 -2.29 -14.40 1.45
CA LEU A 147 -3.60 -15.07 1.50
C LEU A 147 -4.06 -15.60 0.15
N ARG A 148 -3.80 -14.87 -0.94
CA ARG A 148 -4.04 -15.38 -2.31
C ARG A 148 -3.22 -16.64 -2.57
N ARG A 149 -1.92 -16.65 -2.24
CA ARG A 149 -1.06 -17.82 -2.43
C ARG A 149 -1.60 -19.02 -1.66
N ILE A 150 -1.90 -18.84 -0.37
CA ILE A 150 -2.37 -19.91 0.50
C ILE A 150 -3.75 -20.40 0.05
N SER A 151 -4.67 -19.51 -0.37
CA SER A 151 -5.99 -19.93 -0.82
C SER A 151 -5.92 -20.80 -2.08
N MET A 152 -4.98 -20.54 -3.00
CA MET A 152 -4.73 -21.40 -4.16
C MET A 152 -4.19 -22.78 -3.76
N GLU A 153 -3.32 -22.85 -2.76
CA GLU A 153 -2.80 -24.12 -2.25
C GLU A 153 -3.89 -24.94 -1.54
N VAL A 154 -4.71 -24.28 -0.72
CA VAL A 154 -5.81 -24.88 0.01
C VAL A 154 -6.88 -25.42 -0.93
N ILE A 155 -7.31 -24.64 -1.94
CA ILE A 155 -8.34 -25.10 -2.87
C ILE A 155 -7.85 -26.28 -3.70
N LYS A 156 -6.59 -26.27 -4.16
CA LYS A 156 -6.02 -27.39 -4.91
C LYS A 156 -6.01 -28.67 -4.09
N ALA A 157 -5.53 -28.60 -2.84
CA ALA A 157 -5.54 -29.74 -1.94
C ALA A 157 -6.97 -30.21 -1.63
N GLN A 158 -7.94 -29.29 -1.52
CA GLN A 158 -9.35 -29.62 -1.32
C GLN A 158 -9.96 -30.34 -2.54
N GLN A 159 -9.64 -29.89 -3.75
CA GLN A 159 -10.09 -30.50 -5.00
C GLN A 159 -9.55 -31.93 -5.14
N ASP A 160 -8.25 -32.13 -4.90
CA ASP A 160 -7.62 -33.46 -4.92
C ASP A 160 -8.24 -34.40 -3.88
N ARG A 161 -8.51 -33.89 -2.67
CA ARG A 161 -9.19 -34.64 -1.62
C ARG A 161 -10.62 -35.01 -1.97
N ASN A 162 -11.38 -34.09 -2.56
CA ASN A 162 -12.76 -34.33 -3.01
C ASN A 162 -12.81 -35.36 -4.16
N LEU A 163 -11.80 -35.35 -5.04
CA LEU A 163 -11.65 -36.36 -6.08
C LEU A 163 -11.42 -37.74 -5.46
N ALA A 164 -10.56 -37.84 -4.43
CA ALA A 164 -10.37 -39.09 -3.69
C ALA A 164 -11.70 -39.55 -3.05
N ASP A 165 -12.43 -38.68 -2.34
CA ASP A 165 -13.72 -39.03 -1.73
C ASP A 165 -14.75 -39.53 -2.76
N THR A 166 -14.75 -38.97 -3.97
CA THR A 166 -15.63 -39.42 -5.06
C THR A 166 -15.31 -40.86 -5.46
N TRP A 167 -14.03 -41.20 -5.62
CA TRP A 167 -13.61 -42.57 -5.94
C TRP A 167 -13.85 -43.53 -4.79
N ILE A 168 -13.54 -43.12 -3.56
CA ILE A 168 -13.81 -43.87 -2.34
C ILE A 168 -15.29 -44.22 -2.24
N THR A 169 -16.18 -43.24 -2.47
CA THR A 169 -17.63 -43.45 -2.43
C THR A 169 -18.07 -44.51 -3.45
N ARG A 170 -17.60 -44.41 -4.70
CA ARG A 170 -17.89 -45.41 -5.75
C ARG A 170 -17.36 -46.80 -5.39
N ILE A 171 -16.17 -46.87 -4.80
CA ILE A 171 -15.55 -48.12 -4.35
C ILE A 171 -16.39 -48.78 -3.25
N PHE A 172 -16.84 -48.01 -2.24
CA PHE A 172 -17.71 -48.54 -1.17
C PHE A 172 -19.06 -48.99 -1.69
N GLU A 173 -19.74 -48.15 -2.49
CA GLU A 173 -21.04 -48.48 -3.08
C GLU A 173 -20.97 -49.77 -3.92
N CYS A 174 -19.90 -49.93 -4.71
CA CYS A 174 -19.67 -51.15 -5.49
C CYS A 174 -19.37 -52.36 -4.59
N ALA A 175 -18.55 -52.19 -3.56
CA ALA A 175 -18.23 -53.27 -2.62
C ALA A 175 -19.47 -53.78 -1.85
N GLU A 176 -20.46 -52.93 -1.59
CA GLU A 176 -21.72 -53.32 -0.96
C GLU A 176 -22.72 -53.93 -1.96
N SER A 177 -22.85 -53.32 -3.14
CA SER A 177 -23.92 -53.65 -4.09
C SER A 177 -23.57 -54.78 -5.06
N ALA A 178 -22.32 -54.81 -5.54
CA ALA A 178 -21.85 -55.70 -6.60
C ALA A 178 -20.34 -55.98 -6.45
N PRO A 179 -19.92 -56.80 -5.46
CA PRO A 179 -18.50 -57.00 -5.13
C PRO A 179 -17.64 -57.52 -6.31
N GLY A 180 -18.24 -58.26 -7.24
CA GLY A 180 -17.55 -58.77 -8.43
C GLY A 180 -17.10 -57.70 -9.41
N ASP A 181 -17.75 -56.53 -9.40
CA ASP A 181 -17.45 -55.42 -10.31
C ASP A 181 -16.38 -54.47 -9.75
N LEU A 182 -15.92 -54.71 -8.51
CA LEU A 182 -14.95 -53.85 -7.83
C LEU A 182 -13.64 -53.69 -8.63
N ILE A 183 -13.20 -54.74 -9.30
CA ILE A 183 -12.01 -54.71 -10.14
C ILE A 183 -12.16 -53.74 -11.33
N MET A 184 -13.38 -53.58 -11.85
CA MET A 184 -13.68 -52.64 -12.93
C MET A 184 -13.62 -51.20 -12.43
N VAL A 185 -14.15 -50.93 -11.23
CA VAL A 185 -14.08 -49.59 -10.62
C VAL A 185 -12.63 -49.18 -10.35
N VAL A 186 -11.79 -50.10 -9.86
CA VAL A 186 -10.35 -49.84 -9.67
C VAL A 186 -9.62 -49.66 -11.00
N ALA A 187 -9.98 -50.43 -12.03
CA ALA A 187 -9.43 -50.25 -13.37
C ALA A 187 -9.81 -48.89 -13.97
N ASP A 188 -11.03 -48.41 -13.74
CA ASP A 188 -11.48 -47.08 -14.17
C ASP A 188 -10.76 -45.96 -13.41
N LEU A 189 -10.54 -46.12 -12.09
CA LEU A 189 -9.68 -45.24 -11.30
C LEU A 189 -8.28 -45.15 -11.93
N ALA A 190 -7.64 -46.29 -12.20
CA ALA A 190 -6.32 -46.34 -12.82
C ALA A 190 -6.30 -45.70 -14.22
N ARG A 191 -7.34 -45.92 -15.02
CA ARG A 191 -7.48 -45.34 -16.37
C ARG A 191 -7.67 -43.83 -16.34
N SER A 192 -8.33 -43.30 -15.31
CA SER A 192 -8.56 -41.85 -15.15
C SER A 192 -7.28 -41.06 -14.85
N ARG A 193 -6.20 -41.74 -14.42
CA ARG A 193 -4.90 -41.15 -14.07
C ARG A 193 -5.04 -39.95 -13.12
N PRO A 194 -5.61 -40.15 -11.92
CA PRO A 194 -5.78 -39.07 -10.96
C PRO A 194 -4.42 -38.48 -10.55
N PRO A 195 -4.37 -37.20 -10.13
CA PRO A 195 -3.17 -36.64 -9.53
C PRO A 195 -2.86 -37.42 -8.24
N LEU A 196 -1.74 -38.17 -8.22
CA LEU A 196 -1.24 -38.85 -7.03
C LEU A 196 -0.59 -37.84 -6.05
N SER A 197 -1.32 -36.78 -5.74
CA SER A 197 -0.88 -35.75 -4.80
C SER A 197 -0.95 -36.25 -3.36
N SER A 198 -0.26 -35.54 -2.46
CA SER A 198 -0.27 -35.83 -1.02
C SER A 198 -1.70 -35.87 -0.45
N ALA A 199 -2.56 -34.92 -0.86
CA ALA A 199 -3.95 -34.84 -0.43
C ALA A 199 -4.80 -36.02 -0.93
N PHE A 200 -4.66 -36.38 -2.21
CA PHE A 200 -5.40 -37.50 -2.80
C PHE A 200 -5.04 -38.83 -2.13
N VAL A 201 -3.74 -39.12 -2.03
CA VAL A 201 -3.22 -40.37 -1.46
C VAL A 201 -3.57 -40.47 0.03
N ALA A 202 -3.36 -39.39 0.80
CA ALA A 202 -3.66 -39.41 2.22
C ALA A 202 -5.13 -39.67 2.50
N GLU A 203 -6.06 -39.07 1.75
CA GLU A 203 -7.49 -39.30 1.93
C GLU A 203 -7.89 -40.72 1.53
N LEU A 204 -7.36 -41.23 0.40
CA LEU A 204 -7.60 -42.58 -0.08
C LEU A 204 -7.16 -43.63 0.96
N VAL A 205 -5.94 -43.50 1.46
CA VAL A 205 -5.37 -44.42 2.45
C VAL A 205 -6.14 -44.33 3.77
N ARG A 206 -6.36 -43.12 4.29
CA ARG A 206 -7.09 -42.89 5.54
C ARG A 206 -8.48 -43.52 5.55
N ARG A 207 -9.19 -43.54 4.41
CA ARG A 207 -10.57 -44.04 4.31
C ARG A 207 -10.67 -45.53 3.97
N LEU A 208 -9.73 -46.07 3.19
CA LEU A 208 -9.75 -47.48 2.79
C LEU A 208 -8.98 -48.39 3.75
N GLN A 209 -8.00 -47.85 4.49
CA GLN A 209 -7.21 -48.64 5.43
C GLN A 209 -8.09 -49.17 6.58
N GLY A 210 -7.98 -50.48 6.84
CA GLY A 210 -8.74 -51.14 7.90
C GLY A 210 -10.12 -51.66 7.48
N HIS A 211 -10.50 -51.60 6.20
CA HIS A 211 -11.78 -52.11 5.72
C HIS A 211 -11.61 -53.36 4.83
N GLY A 212 -11.32 -54.51 5.44
CA GLY A 212 -11.36 -55.84 4.80
C GLY A 212 -10.40 -56.10 3.63
N ASN A 213 -10.32 -57.35 3.19
CA ASN A 213 -9.40 -57.75 2.10
C ASN A 213 -9.84 -57.22 0.72
N ALA A 214 -11.14 -57.00 0.49
CA ALA A 214 -11.67 -56.54 -0.80
C ALA A 214 -11.18 -55.12 -1.16
N LEU A 215 -10.95 -54.25 -0.16
CA LEU A 215 -10.54 -52.86 -0.37
C LEU A 215 -9.01 -52.68 -0.34
N SER A 216 -8.25 -53.78 -0.35
CA SER A 216 -6.79 -53.75 -0.47
C SER A 216 -6.30 -53.48 -1.90
N LEU A 217 -7.12 -53.79 -2.91
CA LEU A 217 -6.74 -53.66 -4.32
C LEU A 217 -6.44 -52.21 -4.75
N PRO A 218 -7.29 -51.20 -4.44
CA PRO A 218 -6.96 -49.79 -4.73
C PRO A 218 -5.68 -49.32 -4.02
N LEU A 219 -5.47 -49.75 -2.77
CA LEU A 219 -4.28 -49.38 -1.99
C LEU A 219 -3.00 -49.99 -2.58
N THR A 220 -3.06 -51.25 -3.01
CA THR A 220 -1.94 -51.93 -3.66
C THR A 220 -1.59 -51.26 -4.99
N TRP A 221 -2.60 -50.85 -5.76
CA TRP A 221 -2.40 -50.09 -7.00
C TRP A 221 -1.69 -48.75 -6.75
N VAL A 222 -2.13 -47.98 -5.74
CA VAL A 222 -1.50 -46.71 -5.36
C VAL A 222 -0.05 -46.93 -4.94
N ASP A 223 0.20 -47.89 -4.06
CA ASP A 223 1.56 -48.24 -3.60
C ASP A 223 2.47 -48.61 -4.77
N GLN A 224 1.95 -49.34 -5.77
CA GLN A 224 2.72 -49.70 -6.95
C GLN A 224 3.05 -48.48 -7.81
N CYS A 225 2.08 -47.61 -8.10
CA CYS A 225 2.33 -46.37 -8.84
C CYS A 225 3.31 -45.44 -8.11
N LEU A 226 3.27 -45.38 -6.78
CA LEU A 226 4.19 -44.56 -5.99
C LEU A 226 5.61 -45.15 -5.99
N ARG A 227 5.75 -46.47 -5.92
CA ARG A 227 7.06 -47.16 -6.04
C ARG A 227 7.73 -46.89 -7.38
N GLU A 228 6.98 -46.84 -8.48
CA GLU A 228 7.50 -46.45 -9.80
C GLU A 228 8.08 -45.02 -9.81
N GLN A 229 7.57 -44.15 -8.94
CA GLN A 229 8.05 -42.78 -8.75
C GLN A 229 9.11 -42.64 -7.65
N GLY A 230 9.47 -43.74 -6.96
CA GLY A 230 10.42 -43.73 -5.85
C GLY A 230 9.91 -43.07 -4.58
N VAL A 231 8.59 -42.94 -4.42
CA VAL A 231 7.94 -42.32 -3.24
C VAL A 231 7.13 -43.38 -2.49
N THR A 232 6.98 -43.22 -1.17
CA THR A 232 6.14 -44.10 -0.35
C THR A 232 4.89 -43.36 0.14
N THR A 233 3.84 -44.13 0.43
CA THR A 233 2.59 -43.63 0.98
C THR A 233 2.80 -42.86 2.30
N ASP A 234 3.67 -43.35 3.19
CA ASP A 234 3.98 -42.68 4.47
C ASP A 234 4.58 -41.27 4.26
N ILE A 235 5.45 -41.10 3.26
CA ILE A 235 6.04 -39.81 2.92
C ILE A 235 4.95 -38.84 2.46
N LEU A 236 4.02 -39.29 1.61
CA LEU A 236 2.93 -38.45 1.13
C LEU A 236 1.93 -38.07 2.22
N ILE A 237 1.61 -38.99 3.13
CA ILE A 237 0.76 -38.69 4.30
C ILE A 237 1.44 -37.67 5.21
N ASN A 238 2.74 -37.86 5.49
CA ASN A 238 3.49 -36.90 6.31
C ASN A 238 3.57 -35.52 5.64
N ASN A 239 3.85 -35.47 4.34
CA ASN A 239 3.85 -34.22 3.56
C ASN A 239 2.48 -33.53 3.59
N PHE A 240 1.39 -34.29 3.47
CA PHE A 240 0.04 -33.75 3.56
C PHE A 240 -0.24 -33.13 4.94
N ASN A 241 0.10 -33.82 6.02
CA ASN A 241 -0.06 -33.31 7.38
C ASN A 241 0.77 -32.05 7.64
N GLN A 242 2.01 -32.01 7.15
CA GLN A 242 2.87 -30.82 7.22
C GLN A 242 2.28 -29.65 6.43
N GLN A 243 1.77 -29.91 5.22
CA GLN A 243 1.12 -28.89 4.40
C GLN A 243 -0.16 -28.36 5.06
N LEU A 244 -0.99 -29.21 5.66
CA LEU A 244 -2.18 -28.80 6.41
C LEU A 244 -1.82 -27.87 7.57
N ALA A 245 -0.83 -28.26 8.37
CA ALA A 245 -0.37 -27.45 9.51
C ALA A 245 0.22 -26.12 9.05
N ALA A 246 1.07 -26.13 8.00
CA ALA A 246 1.67 -24.92 7.45
C ALA A 246 0.63 -23.95 6.89
N SER A 247 -0.31 -24.44 6.07
CA SER A 247 -1.38 -23.62 5.51
C SER A 247 -2.26 -23.02 6.61
N GLN A 248 -2.64 -23.81 7.63
CA GLN A 248 -3.47 -23.32 8.73
C GLN A 248 -2.76 -22.20 9.52
N LEU A 249 -1.48 -22.39 9.84
CA LEU A 249 -0.68 -21.38 10.54
C LEU A 249 -0.50 -20.12 9.68
N SER A 250 -0.20 -20.27 8.39
CA SER A 250 0.04 -19.14 7.49
C SER A 250 -1.24 -18.31 7.25
N VAL A 251 -2.41 -18.94 7.14
CA VAL A 251 -3.71 -18.22 7.10
C VAL A 251 -3.92 -17.46 8.41
N SER A 252 -3.77 -18.15 9.55
CA SER A 252 -3.98 -17.55 10.87
C SER A 252 -3.05 -16.35 11.12
N ASN A 253 -1.76 -16.49 10.81
CA ASN A 253 -0.77 -15.43 10.88
C ASN A 253 -1.13 -14.25 9.98
N SER A 254 -1.56 -14.52 8.74
CA SER A 254 -1.89 -13.45 7.79
C SER A 254 -3.10 -12.64 8.25
N ILE A 255 -4.12 -13.30 8.80
CA ILE A 255 -5.30 -12.62 9.35
C ILE A 255 -4.96 -11.86 10.64
N ALA A 256 -4.19 -12.46 11.55
CA ALA A 256 -3.70 -11.77 12.75
C ALA A 256 -2.89 -10.53 12.36
N GLY A 257 -2.03 -10.66 11.34
CA GLY A 257 -1.27 -9.55 10.78
C GLY A 257 -2.15 -8.46 10.21
N LEU A 258 -3.24 -8.79 9.50
CA LEU A 258 -4.19 -7.80 8.98
C LEU A 258 -4.92 -7.05 10.11
N ARG A 259 -5.33 -7.74 11.18
CA ARG A 259 -5.94 -7.11 12.36
C ARG A 259 -4.97 -6.14 13.04
N LEU A 260 -3.73 -6.59 13.25
CA LEU A 260 -2.69 -5.76 13.85
C LEU A 260 -2.45 -4.47 13.03
N LEU A 261 -2.53 -4.52 11.69
CA LEU A 261 -2.37 -3.32 10.86
C LEU A 261 -3.50 -2.30 11.09
N GLY A 262 -4.69 -2.76 11.49
CA GLY A 262 -5.82 -1.90 11.85
C GLY A 262 -5.71 -1.30 13.26
N GLU A 263 -5.04 -2.00 14.17
CA GLU A 263 -4.86 -1.56 15.57
C GLU A 263 -3.61 -0.68 15.77
N THR A 264 -2.65 -0.73 14.86
CA THR A 264 -1.39 0.01 14.96
C THR A 264 -1.60 1.51 14.74
N ASP A 265 -1.09 2.34 15.64
CA ASP A 265 -0.97 3.79 15.42
C ASP A 265 0.16 4.05 14.41
N TRP A 266 -0.24 4.29 13.17
CA TRP A 266 0.70 4.55 12.08
C TRP A 266 1.36 5.91 12.16
N ALA A 267 0.77 6.87 12.88
CA ALA A 267 1.39 8.16 13.09
C ALA A 267 2.62 7.99 13.98
N ASP A 268 2.46 7.41 15.16
CA ASP A 268 3.55 7.15 16.09
C ASP A 268 4.60 6.21 15.49
N PHE A 269 4.15 5.18 14.75
CA PHE A 269 5.06 4.26 14.08
C PHE A 269 5.91 4.98 13.02
N ALA A 270 5.30 5.82 12.18
CA ALA A 270 6.00 6.58 11.14
C ALA A 270 7.02 7.55 11.73
N GLU A 271 6.68 8.23 12.82
CA GLU A 271 7.59 9.13 13.54
C GLU A 271 8.79 8.38 14.10
N THR A 272 8.55 7.22 14.70
CA THR A 272 9.61 6.38 15.29
C THR A 272 10.65 5.96 14.25
N ILE A 273 10.22 5.56 13.05
CA ILE A 273 11.13 5.05 12.01
C ILE A 273 11.70 6.13 11.09
N SER A 274 11.16 7.36 11.11
CA SER A 274 11.55 8.41 10.17
C SER A 274 12.90 9.02 10.53
N VAL A 275 13.88 8.86 9.65
CA VAL A 275 15.19 9.53 9.78
C VAL A 275 15.03 11.05 9.75
N VAL A 276 14.06 11.56 8.97
CA VAL A 276 13.75 13.00 8.93
C VAL A 276 13.17 13.49 10.25
N GLU A 277 12.27 12.71 10.87
CA GLU A 277 11.72 13.05 12.20
C GLU A 277 12.81 13.06 13.27
N GLN A 278 13.68 12.05 13.25
CA GLN A 278 14.82 11.95 14.17
C GLN A 278 15.79 13.13 13.98
N ALA A 279 16.05 13.56 12.75
CA ALA A 279 16.85 14.74 12.46
C ALA A 279 16.18 16.00 13.02
N LEU A 280 14.93 16.28 12.62
CA LEU A 280 14.18 17.47 13.06
C LEU A 280 13.98 17.53 14.58
N SER A 281 13.94 16.38 15.25
CA SER A 281 13.86 16.29 16.71
C SER A 281 15.11 16.83 17.44
N ASN A 282 16.24 16.96 16.73
CA ASN A 282 17.45 17.62 17.22
C ASN A 282 17.39 19.16 17.09
N ASP A 283 16.20 19.74 16.91
CA ASP A 283 15.97 21.18 16.93
C ASP A 283 16.68 21.83 18.16
N PRO A 284 17.66 22.73 17.95
CA PRO A 284 18.39 23.36 19.04
C PRO A 284 17.51 24.14 20.02
N ALA A 285 16.35 24.63 19.56
CA ALA A 285 15.39 25.33 20.41
C ALA A 285 14.46 24.37 21.18
N GLY A 286 14.48 23.08 20.86
CA GLY A 286 13.62 22.06 21.48
C GLY A 286 12.12 22.30 21.27
N ILE A 287 11.73 23.08 20.24
CA ILE A 287 10.33 23.42 19.99
C ILE A 287 9.69 22.30 19.17
N TYR A 288 10.37 21.83 18.12
CA TYR A 288 9.81 20.82 17.22
C TYR A 288 9.29 19.56 17.94
N PRO A 289 10.04 18.91 18.84
CA PRO A 289 9.55 17.71 19.55
C PRO A 289 8.30 17.93 20.41
N ARG A 290 8.03 19.19 20.80
CA ARG A 290 6.88 19.58 21.64
C ARG A 290 5.66 19.98 20.82
N MET A 291 5.75 19.94 19.50
CA MET A 291 4.64 20.28 18.61
C MET A 291 3.65 19.13 18.48
N HIS A 292 2.37 19.48 18.35
CA HIS A 292 1.32 18.52 18.03
C HIS A 292 1.61 17.82 16.70
N PHE A 293 1.25 16.55 16.58
CA PHE A 293 1.46 15.71 15.40
C PHE A 293 1.18 16.45 14.07
N ASN A 294 -0.02 17.02 13.89
CA ASN A 294 -0.39 17.78 12.68
C ASN A 294 0.60 18.90 12.29
N THR A 295 1.23 19.52 13.27
CA THR A 295 2.21 20.59 13.04
C THR A 295 3.55 19.98 12.61
N ARG A 296 4.01 18.91 13.26
CA ARG A 296 5.21 18.16 12.85
C ARG A 296 5.03 17.58 11.44
N ASP A 297 3.86 17.05 11.14
CA ASP A 297 3.52 16.51 9.83
C ASP A 297 3.57 17.57 8.73
N TYR A 298 3.07 18.77 9.01
CA TYR A 298 3.20 19.90 8.11
C TYR A 298 4.68 20.22 7.79
N TYR A 299 5.54 20.26 8.80
CA TYR A 299 6.98 20.50 8.60
C TYR A 299 7.65 19.39 7.79
N ARG A 300 7.32 18.12 8.04
CA ARG A 300 7.79 16.99 7.22
C ARG A 300 7.36 17.15 5.76
N HIS A 301 6.13 17.58 5.50
CA HIS A 301 5.69 17.83 4.13
C HIS A 301 6.47 18.97 3.46
N VAL A 302 6.82 20.03 4.19
CA VAL A 302 7.68 21.08 3.63
C VAL A 302 9.08 20.56 3.30
N VAL A 303 9.67 19.69 4.13
CA VAL A 303 10.95 19.02 3.83
C VAL A 303 10.86 18.19 2.54
N GLU A 304 9.77 17.44 2.35
CA GLU A 304 9.51 16.68 1.11
C GLU A 304 9.50 17.60 -0.14
N VAL A 305 8.81 18.73 -0.06
CA VAL A 305 8.74 19.71 -1.15
C VAL A 305 10.12 20.32 -1.44
N LEU A 306 10.85 20.71 -0.39
CA LEU A 306 12.20 21.26 -0.51
C LEU A 306 13.18 20.26 -1.12
N ALA A 307 13.13 18.99 -0.71
CA ALA A 307 13.96 17.93 -1.29
C ALA A 307 13.69 17.76 -2.78
N ARG A 308 12.40 17.70 -3.16
CA ARG A 308 11.98 17.58 -4.56
C ARG A 308 12.46 18.74 -5.44
N ASP A 309 12.40 19.97 -4.93
CA ASP A 309 12.73 21.16 -5.69
C ASP A 309 14.24 21.48 -5.70
N SER A 310 14.98 21.02 -4.69
CA SER A 310 16.44 21.22 -4.55
C SER A 310 17.29 20.11 -5.18
N GLY A 311 16.74 18.91 -5.32
CA GLY A 311 17.48 17.72 -5.75
C GLY A 311 18.33 17.08 -4.63
N LEU A 312 18.24 17.59 -3.40
CA LEU A 312 18.82 16.97 -2.20
C LEU A 312 17.89 15.89 -1.65
N SER A 313 18.44 14.97 -0.85
CA SER A 313 17.62 14.00 -0.11
C SER A 313 16.88 14.66 1.06
N GLU A 314 15.76 14.07 1.48
CA GLU A 314 14.97 14.60 2.59
C GLU A 314 15.76 14.72 3.91
N PRO A 315 16.62 13.73 4.30
CA PRO A 315 17.47 13.90 5.47
C PRO A 315 18.48 15.05 5.33
N GLU A 316 19.11 15.22 4.16
CA GLU A 316 20.05 16.33 3.93
C GLU A 316 19.36 17.69 4.03
N VAL A 317 18.11 17.80 3.57
CA VAL A 317 17.31 19.02 3.74
C VAL A 317 17.04 19.28 5.21
N ALA A 318 16.66 18.25 5.98
CA ALA A 318 16.41 18.39 7.42
C ALA A 318 17.66 18.88 8.16
N ASP A 319 18.82 18.26 7.93
CA ASP A 319 20.10 18.64 8.55
C ASP A 319 20.48 20.08 8.19
N ARG A 320 20.30 20.48 6.93
CA ARG A 320 20.66 21.81 6.47
C ARG A 320 19.73 22.89 7.02
N VAL A 321 18.45 22.56 7.22
CA VAL A 321 17.49 23.44 7.89
C VAL A 321 17.87 23.63 9.36
N LEU A 322 18.35 22.59 10.04
CA LEU A 322 18.83 22.68 11.41
C LEU A 322 20.11 23.51 11.52
N ALA A 323 21.08 23.30 10.63
CA ALA A 323 22.30 24.09 10.59
C ALA A 323 22.02 25.60 10.40
N LEU A 324 21.10 25.96 9.51
CA LEU A 324 20.66 27.35 9.31
C LEU A 324 19.98 27.95 10.55
N SER A 325 19.30 27.11 11.33
CA SER A 325 18.68 27.46 12.61
C SER A 325 19.72 27.83 13.67
N GLU A 326 20.82 27.08 13.73
CA GLU A 326 21.94 27.34 14.63
C GLU A 326 22.71 28.62 14.27
N GLU A 327 22.93 28.88 12.98
CA GLU A 327 23.66 30.06 12.49
C GLU A 327 22.93 31.38 12.73
N ASN A 328 21.60 31.34 12.95
CA ASN A 328 20.76 32.54 13.12
C ASN A 328 20.04 32.57 14.48
N PRO A 329 20.78 32.68 15.61
CA PRO A 329 20.24 32.60 16.96
C PRO A 329 19.34 33.79 17.34
N GLN A 330 19.24 34.85 16.53
CA GLN A 330 18.31 35.97 16.75
C GLN A 330 16.83 35.58 16.66
N TYR A 331 16.50 34.36 16.21
CA TYR A 331 15.15 33.81 16.14
C TYR A 331 14.86 32.79 17.27
N THR A 332 15.49 32.95 18.44
CA THR A 332 15.64 31.98 19.54
C THR A 332 14.35 31.44 20.18
N GLY A 333 13.17 31.96 19.83
CA GLY A 333 11.88 31.42 20.26
C GLY A 333 11.05 30.80 19.14
N THR A 334 11.58 30.69 17.92
CA THR A 334 10.80 30.43 16.69
C THR A 334 11.68 29.82 15.58
N SER A 335 12.79 29.19 15.91
CA SER A 335 13.92 28.93 15.00
C SER A 335 13.54 28.04 13.81
N LEU A 336 12.92 26.88 14.05
CA LEU A 336 12.44 26.00 12.98
C LEU A 336 11.18 26.57 12.27
N LEU A 337 10.31 27.23 13.04
CA LEU A 337 9.08 27.87 12.58
C LEU A 337 9.32 28.99 11.56
N VAL A 338 10.37 29.78 11.75
CA VAL A 338 10.70 30.90 10.86
C VAL A 338 11.35 30.42 9.58
N ILE A 339 12.23 29.41 9.64
CA ILE A 339 12.99 28.92 8.47
C ILE A 339 12.08 28.15 7.51
N ILE A 340 11.16 27.33 8.06
CA ILE A 340 10.28 26.48 7.26
C ILE A 340 8.89 27.15 7.01
N SER A 341 8.68 28.39 7.49
CA SER A 341 7.44 29.13 7.17
C SER A 341 7.29 29.39 5.65
N PRO A 342 6.10 29.17 5.06
CA PRO A 342 5.89 29.27 3.61
C PRO A 342 6.16 30.67 3.03
N ALA A 343 6.17 31.73 3.84
CA ALA A 343 6.57 33.07 3.41
C ALA A 343 8.08 33.19 3.11
N LYS A 344 8.87 32.25 3.63
CA LYS A 344 10.33 32.21 3.53
C LYS A 344 10.88 30.95 2.85
N VAL A 345 10.08 29.89 2.65
CA VAL A 345 10.46 28.69 1.86
C VAL A 345 11.08 29.08 0.51
N ASP A 346 10.45 30.01 -0.22
CA ASP A 346 10.98 30.53 -1.50
C ASP A 346 12.36 31.19 -1.38
N ARG A 347 12.67 31.82 -0.24
CA ARG A 347 13.98 32.46 0.00
C ARG A 347 15.05 31.41 0.36
N HIS A 348 14.66 30.31 0.99
CA HIS A 348 15.59 29.29 1.49
C HIS A 348 15.84 28.16 0.48
N ILE A 349 14.96 27.90 -0.49
CA ILE A 349 15.27 27.04 -1.64
C ILE A 349 16.56 27.51 -2.34
N HIS A 350 16.78 28.83 -2.43
CA HIS A 350 18.01 29.41 -2.99
C HIS A 350 19.26 29.25 -2.11
N LEU A 351 19.09 29.07 -0.79
CA LEU A 351 20.17 28.81 0.17
C LEU A 351 20.52 27.32 0.24
N LEU A 352 19.53 26.46 -0.02
CA LEU A 352 19.65 25.00 0.05
C LEU A 352 20.27 24.41 -1.23
N ALA A 353 19.97 24.94 -2.43
CA ALA A 353 20.56 24.46 -3.68
C ALA A 353 20.56 25.50 -4.82
N ASP A 354 21.49 25.30 -5.77
CA ASP A 354 21.63 26.11 -6.99
C ASP A 354 20.53 25.75 -8.01
N THR A 355 19.31 26.22 -7.77
CA THR A 355 18.10 25.75 -8.47
C THR A 355 17.94 26.29 -9.90
N SER A 356 17.26 25.51 -10.76
CA SER A 356 16.95 25.86 -12.15
C SER A 356 16.16 27.18 -12.27
N ARG A 357 16.46 28.01 -13.28
CA ARG A 357 15.86 29.34 -13.50
C ARG A 357 14.32 29.31 -13.60
N LEU A 358 13.74 28.19 -14.06
CA LEU A 358 12.28 28.03 -14.19
C LEU A 358 11.57 27.94 -12.82
N ILE A 359 12.18 27.26 -11.86
CA ILE A 359 11.67 27.14 -10.49
C ILE A 359 11.72 28.52 -9.81
N ARG A 360 12.80 29.29 -10.03
CA ARG A 360 12.91 30.68 -9.56
C ARG A 360 11.79 31.58 -10.10
N LEU A 361 11.46 31.45 -11.39
CA LEU A 361 10.42 32.25 -12.02
C LEU A 361 9.02 31.92 -11.44
N ARG A 362 8.74 30.63 -11.20
CA ARG A 362 7.50 30.14 -10.60
C ARG A 362 7.29 30.68 -9.18
N HIS A 363 8.32 30.65 -8.33
CA HIS A 363 8.25 31.18 -6.97
C HIS A 363 8.20 32.72 -6.94
N SER A 364 8.92 33.40 -7.84
CA SER A 364 8.87 34.86 -7.92
C SER A 364 7.49 35.40 -8.29
N PHE A 365 6.70 34.66 -9.08
CA PHE A 365 5.33 35.03 -9.41
C PHE A 365 4.40 34.99 -8.19
N ASN A 366 4.64 34.07 -7.24
CA ASN A 366 3.88 33.97 -6.00
C ASN A 366 4.19 35.13 -5.03
N ARG A 367 5.35 35.78 -5.19
CA ARG A 367 5.84 36.88 -4.33
C ARG A 367 5.13 38.22 -4.55
N ILE A 368 4.52 38.40 -5.73
CA ILE A 368 3.87 39.63 -6.15
C ILE A 368 2.34 39.50 -6.05
N THR A 369 1.87 38.73 -5.07
CA THR A 369 0.48 38.27 -4.95
C THR A 369 -0.56 39.37 -5.09
N LEU A 370 -0.24 40.58 -4.59
CA LEU A 370 -1.15 41.72 -4.60
C LEU A 370 -1.17 42.41 -5.98
N LEU A 371 -0.02 42.65 -6.63
CA LEU A 371 0.01 43.25 -7.96
C LEU A 371 -0.39 42.24 -9.05
N SER A 372 -0.14 40.94 -8.87
CA SER A 372 -0.66 39.92 -9.77
C SER A 372 -2.17 39.82 -9.68
N TRP A 373 -2.74 39.89 -8.48
CA TRP A 373 -4.19 39.87 -8.24
C TRP A 373 -4.87 41.15 -8.77
N LEU A 374 -4.33 42.33 -8.43
CA LEU A 374 -4.81 43.61 -8.96
C LEU A 374 -4.64 43.69 -10.48
N GLY A 375 -3.53 43.18 -11.02
CA GLY A 375 -3.26 43.13 -12.45
C GLY A 375 -4.22 42.22 -13.19
N SER A 376 -4.48 41.01 -12.67
CA SER A 376 -5.48 40.10 -13.25
C SER A 376 -6.89 40.66 -13.17
N LEU A 377 -7.24 41.33 -12.06
CA LEU A 377 -8.54 41.96 -11.90
C LEU A 377 -8.72 43.10 -12.91
N ALA A 378 -7.74 44.01 -13.01
CA ALA A 378 -7.77 45.10 -13.97
C ALA A 378 -7.82 44.61 -15.42
N LEU A 379 -7.05 43.57 -15.77
CA LEU A 379 -7.01 43.04 -17.12
C LEU A 379 -8.34 42.36 -17.51
N LEU A 380 -8.93 41.58 -16.60
CA LEU A 380 -10.21 40.90 -16.86
C LEU A 380 -11.37 41.90 -16.95
N THR A 381 -11.43 42.88 -16.06
CA THR A 381 -12.49 43.90 -16.08
C THR A 381 -12.39 44.78 -17.31
N THR A 382 -11.19 45.22 -17.69
CA THR A 382 -10.98 46.02 -18.91
C THR A 382 -11.30 45.22 -20.17
N ALA A 383 -10.86 43.97 -20.27
CA ALA A 383 -11.16 43.11 -21.42
C ALA A 383 -12.66 42.83 -21.57
N ALA A 384 -13.36 42.50 -20.48
CA ALA A 384 -14.80 42.24 -20.51
C ALA A 384 -15.60 43.51 -20.86
N THR A 385 -15.23 44.66 -20.28
CA THR A 385 -15.87 45.94 -20.59
C THR A 385 -15.64 46.32 -22.05
N ALA A 386 -14.40 46.18 -22.55
CA ALA A 386 -14.07 46.48 -23.94
C ALA A 386 -14.81 45.58 -24.93
N ALA A 387 -14.96 44.28 -24.64
CA ALA A 387 -15.70 43.35 -25.48
C ALA A 387 -17.19 43.72 -25.59
N ILE A 388 -17.84 44.01 -24.46
CA ILE A 388 -19.26 44.39 -24.41
C ILE A 388 -19.47 45.75 -25.10
N LEU A 389 -18.57 46.72 -24.87
CA LEU A 389 -18.63 48.02 -25.54
C LEU A 389 -18.42 47.91 -27.06
N HIS A 390 -17.55 47.00 -27.51
CA HIS A 390 -17.31 46.79 -28.93
C HIS A 390 -18.54 46.22 -29.63
N GLU A 391 -19.16 45.19 -29.04
CA GLU A 391 -20.37 44.55 -29.59
C GLU A 391 -21.56 45.51 -29.62
N THR A 392 -21.73 46.31 -28.57
CA THR A 392 -22.82 47.31 -28.48
C THR A 392 -22.59 48.54 -29.36
N ALA A 393 -21.34 48.94 -29.59
CA ALA A 393 -21.01 50.00 -30.55
C ALA A 393 -21.34 49.59 -32.00
N MET A 394 -21.10 48.32 -32.36
CA MET A 394 -21.48 47.77 -33.67
C MET A 394 -23.00 47.74 -33.89
N GLN A 395 -23.80 47.80 -32.83
CA GLN A 395 -25.26 47.86 -32.87
C GLN A 395 -25.83 49.31 -32.93
N GLY A 396 -24.97 50.33 -33.01
CA GLY A 396 -25.37 51.73 -33.29
C GLY A 396 -25.73 52.58 -32.07
N ALA A 397 -25.46 52.12 -30.84
CA ALA A 397 -25.84 52.81 -29.61
C ALA A 397 -24.83 53.88 -29.14
N GLY A 398 -24.49 54.88 -29.96
CA GLY A 398 -23.33 55.78 -29.70
C GLY A 398 -23.31 56.53 -28.36
N TRP A 399 -24.30 57.39 -28.08
CA TRP A 399 -24.28 58.28 -26.90
C TRP A 399 -24.74 57.59 -25.60
N LEU A 400 -25.56 56.54 -25.71
CA LEU A 400 -26.03 55.75 -24.57
C LEU A 400 -24.90 54.96 -23.90
N LEU A 401 -23.84 54.62 -24.64
CA LEU A 401 -22.68 53.91 -24.09
C LEU A 401 -21.99 54.71 -22.98
N ILE A 402 -21.89 56.04 -23.10
CA ILE A 402 -21.24 56.88 -22.10
C ILE A 402 -21.95 56.80 -20.75
N ALA A 403 -23.29 56.72 -20.75
CA ALA A 403 -24.09 56.60 -19.54
C ALA A 403 -24.00 55.20 -18.90
N VAL A 404 -23.75 54.16 -19.71
CA VAL A 404 -23.76 52.75 -19.27
C VAL A 404 -22.36 52.24 -18.89
N ILE A 405 -21.28 52.90 -19.33
CA ILE A 405 -19.90 52.49 -19.01
C ILE A 405 -19.65 52.41 -17.51
N LEU A 406 -20.04 53.45 -16.75
CA LEU A 406 -19.78 53.50 -15.31
C LEU A 406 -20.48 52.35 -14.54
N PRO A 407 -21.80 52.12 -14.68
CA PRO A 407 -22.46 51.00 -14.01
C PRO A 407 -21.95 49.63 -14.50
N LEU A 408 -21.59 49.50 -15.79
CA LEU A 408 -21.03 48.27 -16.35
C LEU A 408 -19.68 47.92 -15.73
N VAL A 409 -18.77 48.89 -15.62
CA VAL A 409 -17.46 48.70 -14.99
C VAL A 409 -17.61 48.30 -13.53
N ILE A 410 -18.53 48.91 -12.78
CA ILE A 410 -18.79 48.57 -11.39
C ILE A 410 -19.30 47.12 -11.27
N ALA A 411 -20.29 46.75 -12.08
CA ALA A 411 -20.86 45.39 -12.08
C ALA A 411 -19.83 44.32 -12.47
N LEU A 412 -19.03 44.57 -13.51
CA LEU A 412 -17.98 43.65 -13.95
C LEU A 412 -16.84 43.54 -12.93
N THR A 413 -16.51 44.63 -12.24
CA THR A 413 -15.48 44.60 -11.19
C THR A 413 -15.90 43.72 -10.01
N GLN A 414 -17.16 43.79 -9.59
CA GLN A 414 -17.69 42.91 -8.55
C GLN A 414 -17.67 41.44 -9.01
N LEU A 415 -18.17 41.16 -10.21
CA LEU A 415 -18.20 39.80 -10.77
C LEU A 415 -16.79 39.18 -10.89
N MET A 416 -15.83 39.95 -11.41
CA MET A 416 -14.45 39.47 -11.55
C MET A 416 -13.75 39.31 -10.20
N SER A 417 -14.06 40.16 -9.22
CA SER A 417 -13.57 40.02 -7.85
C SER A 417 -14.06 38.71 -7.22
N ASP A 418 -15.34 38.37 -7.39
CA ASP A 418 -15.92 37.14 -6.82
C ASP A 418 -15.36 35.88 -7.49
N LEU A 419 -15.24 35.88 -8.82
CA LEU A 419 -14.63 34.77 -9.57
C LEU A 419 -13.16 34.57 -9.21
N LEU A 420 -12.41 35.66 -9.07
CA LEU A 420 -11.00 35.61 -8.68
C LEU A 420 -10.86 35.17 -7.22
N SER A 421 -11.75 35.62 -6.33
CA SER A 421 -11.81 35.18 -4.94
C SER A 421 -12.11 33.68 -4.83
N ASP A 422 -13.14 33.18 -5.50
CA ASP A 422 -13.50 31.76 -5.53
C ASP A 422 -12.39 30.89 -6.15
N ALA A 423 -11.74 31.37 -7.22
CA ALA A 423 -10.55 30.72 -7.73
C ALA A 423 -9.45 30.68 -6.67
N THR A 424 -9.14 31.81 -6.02
CA THR A 424 -8.09 31.84 -4.99
C THR A 424 -8.39 30.97 -3.78
N THR A 425 -9.65 30.85 -3.33
CA THR A 425 -10.02 30.00 -2.20
C THR A 425 -9.95 28.52 -2.57
N ARG A 426 -10.25 28.15 -3.83
CA ARG A 426 -10.06 26.78 -4.34
C ARG A 426 -8.59 26.41 -4.52
N PHE A 427 -7.71 27.38 -4.79
CA PHE A 427 -6.28 27.14 -5.01
C PHE A 427 -5.41 27.37 -3.77
N ARG A 428 -5.88 28.10 -2.75
CA ARG A 428 -5.14 28.32 -1.51
C ARG A 428 -5.58 27.34 -0.43
N VAL A 429 -4.67 26.45 -0.07
CA VAL A 429 -4.83 25.57 1.09
C VAL A 429 -4.75 26.42 2.37
N PRO A 430 -5.71 26.32 3.30
CA PRO A 430 -5.67 27.04 4.57
C PRO A 430 -4.41 26.67 5.35
N ARG A 431 -3.80 27.66 6.00
CA ARG A 431 -2.56 27.48 6.77
C ARG A 431 -2.92 27.03 8.18
N PRO A 432 -2.51 25.83 8.62
CA PRO A 432 -2.69 25.44 10.01
C PRO A 432 -1.82 26.34 10.89
N LEU A 433 -2.40 26.85 11.98
CA LEU A 433 -1.61 27.51 13.02
C LEU A 433 -0.81 26.43 13.76
N PRO A 434 0.49 26.65 14.02
CA PRO A 434 1.30 25.72 14.79
C PRO A 434 0.69 25.46 16.16
N GLY A 435 0.38 24.19 16.43
CA GLY A 435 -0.15 23.73 17.70
C GLY A 435 0.95 23.04 18.51
N MET A 436 1.01 23.34 19.81
CA MET A 436 1.85 22.62 20.75
C MET A 436 1.08 21.42 21.31
N ASP A 437 1.79 20.33 21.58
CA ASP A 437 1.21 19.19 22.29
C ASP A 437 1.34 19.44 23.80
N PHE A 438 0.20 19.39 24.51
CA PHE A 438 0.12 19.54 25.96
C PHE A 438 -0.36 18.26 26.65
N SER A 439 -0.45 17.14 25.93
CA SER A 439 -0.92 15.84 26.44
C SER A 439 0.01 15.26 27.52
N ALA A 440 1.32 15.45 27.38
CA ALA A 440 2.29 15.26 28.45
C ALA A 440 2.31 16.53 29.31
N GLY A 441 1.56 16.53 30.42
CA GLY A 441 1.30 17.69 31.27
C GLY A 441 2.49 18.64 31.46
N SER A 442 2.21 19.94 31.41
CA SER A 442 3.18 21.03 31.54
C SER A 442 4.13 20.80 32.71
N ARG A 443 5.43 20.66 32.43
CA ARG A 443 6.48 21.03 33.37
C ARG A 443 7.09 22.35 32.96
#